data_AF-A0A7S2VW65-F1
#
_entry.id   AF-A0A7S2VW65-F1
#
_cell.length_a   1.000
_cell.length_b   1.000
_cell.length_c   1.000
_cell.angle_alpha   90.00
_cell.angle_beta   90.00
_cell.angle_gamma   90.00
#
_symmetry.space_group_name_H-M   'P 1'
#
loop_
_entity.id
_entity.type
_entity.pdbx_description
1 polymer ?
#
loop_
_entity_poly.entity_id
_entity_poly.type
_entity_poly.pdbx_seq_one_letter_code
_entity_poly.pdbx_strand_id
1 'polypeptide(L)'
;DDGSDGNFYCINGGTAVGTSGFCSCQCSTGFDDVNCASCALGYSGTDCATTNPCVASSDPMDDGSDGNFYCINGGTAVGTSGFCSCQCSTGFDDVNCASCALGYSGTDCATTNPCVASSDP
;
A
#
# COMPACT_ATOMS: atom_id res chain seq x y z
N ASP A 1 -12.93 18.46 -22.41
CA ASP A 1 -12.11 19.54 -22.97
C ASP A 1 -10.68 19.05 -22.93
N ASP A 2 -9.96 19.07 -24.05
CA ASP A 2 -8.56 18.64 -24.13
C ASP A 2 -7.58 19.81 -23.92
N GLY A 3 -8.10 21.01 -23.62
CA GLY A 3 -7.30 22.20 -23.39
C GLY A 3 -6.66 22.77 -24.65
N SER A 4 -7.14 22.40 -25.85
CA SER A 4 -6.62 22.92 -27.12
C SER A 4 -6.69 24.44 -27.24
N ASP A 5 -7.63 25.09 -26.56
CA ASP A 5 -7.76 26.55 -26.49
C ASP A 5 -6.99 27.16 -25.29
N GLY A 6 -6.26 26.35 -24.53
CA GLY A 6 -5.52 26.75 -23.33
C GLY A 6 -6.36 26.81 -22.06
N ASN A 7 -7.65 26.48 -22.12
CA ASN A 7 -8.51 26.40 -20.95
C ASN A 7 -8.72 24.94 -20.55
N PHE A 8 -8.49 24.60 -19.28
CA PHE A 8 -8.68 23.24 -18.80
C PHE A 8 -9.29 23.26 -17.41
N TYR A 9 -10.35 22.47 -17.22
CA TYR A 9 -11.15 22.51 -16.00
C TYR A 9 -10.69 21.45 -15.00
N CYS A 10 -10.25 21.93 -13.83
CA CYS A 10 -9.92 21.10 -12.67
C CYS A 10 -11.02 21.22 -11.61
N ILE A 11 -11.36 20.09 -10.98
CA ILE A 11 -12.25 20.04 -9.82
C ILE A 11 -11.49 19.67 -8.55
N ASN A 12 -12.20 19.69 -7.42
CA ASN A 12 -11.69 19.23 -6.11
C ASN A 12 -10.37 19.92 -5.70
N GLY A 13 -10.26 21.22 -6.03
CA GLY A 13 -9.07 22.02 -5.73
C GLY A 13 -7.85 21.72 -6.61
N GLY A 14 -8.01 20.98 -7.70
CA GLY A 14 -6.93 20.76 -8.67
C GLY A 14 -6.49 22.06 -9.36
N THR A 15 -5.21 22.14 -9.71
CA THR A 15 -4.61 23.26 -10.44
C THR A 15 -4.28 22.84 -11.86
N ALA A 16 -4.72 23.61 -12.86
CA ALA A 16 -4.41 23.34 -14.26
C ALA A 16 -2.91 23.54 -14.52
N VAL A 17 -2.28 22.57 -15.18
CA VAL A 17 -0.87 22.55 -15.56
C VAL A 17 -0.72 22.08 -17.02
N GLY A 18 0.49 22.22 -17.57
CA GLY A 18 0.80 21.85 -18.95
C GLY A 18 0.74 23.03 -19.92
N THR A 19 0.56 22.73 -21.21
CA THR A 19 0.48 23.69 -22.31
C THR A 19 -0.77 23.41 -23.16
N SER A 20 -1.25 24.38 -23.92
CA SER A 20 -2.42 24.22 -24.81
C SER A 20 -2.33 22.94 -25.66
N GLY A 21 -3.40 22.13 -25.65
CA GLY A 21 -3.50 20.81 -26.29
C GLY A 21 -2.93 19.64 -25.47
N PHE A 22 -2.27 19.92 -24.35
CA PHE A 22 -1.71 18.94 -23.41
C PHE A 22 -1.92 19.38 -21.96
N CYS A 23 -3.07 19.97 -21.67
CA CYS A 23 -3.42 20.38 -20.32
C CYS A 23 -3.76 19.16 -19.45
N SER A 24 -3.41 19.24 -18.17
CA SER A 24 -3.84 18.29 -17.13
C SER A 24 -4.06 19.02 -15.81
N CYS A 25 -4.55 18.31 -14.80
CA CYS A 25 -4.62 18.84 -13.44
C CYS A 25 -3.54 18.24 -12.55
N GLN A 26 -2.86 19.11 -11.79
CA GLN A 26 -2.19 18.69 -10.58
C GLN A 26 -3.25 18.58 -9.48
N CYS A 27 -3.53 17.34 -9.04
CA CYS A 27 -4.59 17.05 -8.08
C CYS A 27 -4.14 17.22 -6.63
N SER A 28 -5.12 17.53 -5.77
CA SER A 28 -4.95 17.48 -4.32
C SER A 28 -4.85 16.03 -3.83
N THR A 29 -4.27 15.82 -2.65
CA THR A 29 -4.15 14.48 -2.03
C THR A 29 -5.51 13.77 -2.00
N GLY A 30 -5.51 12.49 -2.35
CA GLY A 30 -6.69 11.64 -2.40
C GLY A 30 -7.44 11.66 -3.73
N PHE A 31 -7.12 12.59 -4.64
CA PHE A 31 -7.70 12.66 -5.99
C PHE A 31 -6.72 12.27 -7.08
N ASP A 32 -7.25 11.73 -8.17
CA ASP A 32 -6.52 11.30 -9.36
C ASP A 32 -7.39 11.49 -10.62
N ASP A 33 -6.88 11.04 -11.77
CA ASP A 33 -7.38 11.27 -13.13
C ASP A 33 -7.14 12.70 -13.64
N VAL A 34 -7.28 12.89 -14.95
CA VAL A 34 -6.85 14.08 -15.70
C VAL A 34 -7.49 15.37 -15.17
N ASN A 35 -8.68 15.30 -14.57
CA ASN A 35 -9.42 16.44 -14.04
C ASN A 35 -9.67 16.38 -12.51
N CYS A 36 -9.04 15.43 -11.79
CA CYS A 36 -9.21 15.21 -10.35
C CYS A 36 -10.62 14.74 -9.94
N ALA A 37 -11.39 14.11 -10.85
CA ALA A 37 -12.73 13.63 -10.56
C ALA A 37 -12.79 12.33 -9.77
N SER A 38 -11.73 11.53 -9.84
CA SER A 38 -11.69 10.20 -9.25
C SER A 38 -10.87 10.22 -7.96
N CYS A 39 -11.16 9.30 -7.04
CA CYS A 39 -10.25 9.07 -5.93
C CYS A 39 -8.98 8.36 -6.44
N ALA A 40 -7.84 8.77 -5.91
CA ALA A 40 -6.60 8.04 -6.06
C ALA A 40 -6.74 6.63 -5.48
N LEU A 41 -5.94 5.70 -6.00
CA LEU A 41 -5.85 4.37 -5.41
C LEU A 41 -5.49 4.47 -3.91
N GLY A 42 -6.15 3.66 -3.09
CA GLY A 42 -6.02 3.73 -1.63
C GLY A 42 -6.84 4.83 -0.93
N TYR A 43 -7.67 5.58 -1.66
CA TYR A 43 -8.58 6.58 -1.09
C TYR A 43 -10.05 6.29 -1.43
N SER A 44 -10.96 6.70 -0.55
CA SER A 44 -12.41 6.60 -0.74
C SER A 44 -13.19 7.59 0.14
N GLY A 45 -14.51 7.46 0.16
CA GLY A 45 -15.42 8.30 0.93
C GLY A 45 -15.77 9.61 0.24
N THR A 46 -16.48 10.48 0.96
CA THR A 46 -16.83 11.82 0.46
C THR A 46 -15.55 12.63 0.25
N ASP A 47 -15.45 13.25 -0.92
CA ASP A 47 -14.29 14.04 -1.34
C ASP A 47 -12.95 13.29 -1.19
N CYS A 48 -12.99 11.95 -1.33
CA CYS A 48 -11.82 11.08 -1.25
C CYS A 48 -10.99 11.26 0.04
N ALA A 49 -11.62 11.71 1.12
CA ALA A 49 -10.93 12.09 2.35
C ALA A 49 -10.54 10.91 3.25
N THR A 50 -10.93 9.68 2.90
CA THR A 50 -10.68 8.48 3.71
C THR A 50 -9.57 7.65 3.07
N THR A 51 -8.51 7.36 3.81
CA THR A 51 -7.53 6.33 3.40
C THR A 51 -8.13 4.95 3.62
N ASN A 52 -7.98 4.07 2.62
CA ASN A 52 -8.56 2.74 2.66
C ASN A 52 -7.81 1.87 3.68
N PRO A 53 -8.50 0.95 4.38
CA PRO A 53 -7.83 -0.03 5.22
C PRO A 53 -6.94 -0.94 4.37
N CYS A 54 -5.83 -1.40 4.95
CA CYS A 54 -4.96 -2.35 4.26
C CYS A 54 -5.62 -3.71 4.09
N VAL A 55 -5.31 -4.37 2.98
CA VAL A 55 -5.78 -5.72 2.64
C VAL A 55 -4.56 -6.57 2.29
N ALA A 56 -4.54 -7.79 2.82
CA ALA A 56 -3.46 -8.73 2.55
C ALA A 56 -3.53 -9.22 1.10
N SER A 57 -2.39 -9.26 0.44
CA SER A 57 -2.21 -9.75 -0.92
C SER A 57 -1.09 -10.79 -1.00
N SER A 58 -1.16 -11.61 -2.04
CA SER A 58 -0.11 -12.56 -2.42
C SER A 58 0.74 -12.09 -3.61
N ASP A 59 0.48 -10.90 -4.15
CA ASP A 59 1.33 -10.30 -5.18
C ASP A 59 2.55 -9.63 -4.53
N PRO A 60 3.79 -10.06 -4.83
CA PRO A 60 4.99 -9.46 -4.26
C PRO A 60 5.24 -8.01 -4.71
N MET A 61 4.49 -7.49 -5.69
CA MET A 61 4.56 -6.08 -6.11
C MET A 61 3.69 -5.16 -5.25
N ASP A 62 2.81 -5.71 -4.41
CA ASP A 62 1.89 -4.92 -3.59
C ASP A 62 2.62 -4.34 -2.37
N ASP A 63 2.92 -3.05 -2.44
CA ASP A 63 3.72 -2.30 -1.48
C ASP A 63 2.88 -1.50 -0.45
N GLY A 64 1.56 -1.57 -0.53
CA GLY A 64 0.64 -0.93 0.41
C GLY A 64 0.21 0.46 -0.02
N SER A 65 0.75 1.01 -1.10
CA SER A 65 0.43 2.37 -1.56
C SER A 65 -1.05 2.53 -1.93
N ASP A 66 -1.65 1.51 -2.55
CA ASP A 66 -3.08 1.46 -2.90
C ASP A 66 -3.96 0.79 -1.84
N GLY A 67 -3.37 0.34 -0.72
CA GLY A 67 -4.02 -0.44 0.32
C GLY A 67 -3.84 -1.94 0.21
N ASN A 68 -3.34 -2.48 -0.91
CA ASN A 68 -2.96 -3.89 -0.99
C ASN A 68 -1.51 -4.04 -0.53
N PHE A 69 -1.25 -4.98 0.38
CA PHE A 69 0.09 -5.21 0.91
C PHE A 69 0.46 -6.69 0.87
N TYR A 70 1.66 -7.00 0.40
CA TYR A 70 2.16 -8.36 0.31
C TYR A 70 2.34 -8.99 1.70
N CYS A 71 1.36 -9.80 2.13
CA CYS A 71 1.37 -10.55 3.38
C CYS A 71 1.10 -12.02 3.10
N ILE A 72 2.07 -12.89 3.37
CA ILE A 72 1.96 -14.33 3.12
C ILE A 72 1.93 -15.13 4.42
N ASN A 73 1.86 -16.47 4.29
CA ASN A 73 1.92 -17.41 5.41
C ASN A 73 0.89 -17.12 6.53
N GLY A 74 -0.31 -16.68 6.13
CA GLY A 74 -1.39 -16.35 7.07
C GLY A 74 -1.17 -15.04 7.83
N GLY A 75 -0.28 -14.16 7.35
CA GLY A 75 -0.18 -12.78 7.82
C GLY A 75 -1.46 -11.99 7.51
N THR A 76 -1.85 -11.11 8.43
CA THR A 76 -2.97 -10.17 8.23
C THR A 76 -2.42 -8.78 7.97
N ALA A 77 -2.84 -8.12 6.90
CA ALA A 77 -2.48 -6.73 6.67
C ALA A 77 -3.22 -5.82 7.65
N VAL A 78 -2.50 -4.87 8.24
CA VAL A 78 -3.02 -3.88 9.18
C VAL A 78 -2.54 -2.47 8.81
N GLY A 79 -3.31 -1.45 9.22
CA GLY A 79 -3.06 -0.06 8.89
C GLY A 79 -3.99 0.47 7.79
N THR A 80 -3.56 1.54 7.12
CA THR A 80 -4.25 2.14 5.97
C THR A 80 -3.27 2.34 4.81
N SER A 81 -3.79 2.53 3.60
CA SER A 81 -3.00 2.78 2.38
C SER A 81 -1.84 3.76 2.62
N GLY A 82 -0.65 3.41 2.12
CA GLY A 82 0.62 4.12 2.34
C GLY A 82 1.34 3.78 3.65
N PHE A 83 0.67 3.12 4.60
CA PHE A 83 1.19 2.76 5.92
C PHE A 83 0.82 1.32 6.30
N CYS A 84 0.78 0.43 5.31
CA CYS A 84 0.47 -0.98 5.54
C CYS A 84 1.64 -1.72 6.21
N SER A 85 1.29 -2.74 6.99
CA SER A 85 2.22 -3.71 7.57
C SER A 85 1.54 -5.06 7.75
N CYS A 86 2.31 -6.14 7.88
CA CYS A 86 1.75 -7.46 8.19
C CYS A 86 1.84 -7.75 9.69
N GLN A 87 0.74 -8.19 10.27
CA GLN A 87 0.72 -8.92 11.53
C GLN A 87 0.90 -10.41 11.23
N CYS A 88 2.07 -10.96 11.58
CA CYS A 88 2.41 -12.33 11.24
C CYS A 88 1.77 -13.37 12.17
N SER A 89 1.44 -14.51 11.58
CA SER A 89 1.06 -15.71 12.33
C SER A 89 2.25 -16.24 13.14
N THR A 90 1.97 -17.01 14.20
CA THR A 90 3.01 -17.60 15.04
C THR A 90 4.02 -18.40 14.22
N GLY A 91 5.30 -18.19 14.50
CA GLY A 91 6.40 -18.84 13.81
C GLY A 91 6.94 -18.06 12.61
N PHE A 92 6.21 -17.06 12.11
CA PHE A 92 6.65 -16.17 11.03
C PHE A 92 7.00 -14.78 11.55
N ASP A 93 7.89 -14.10 10.85
CA ASP A 93 8.38 -12.75 11.11
C ASP A 93 8.80 -12.08 9.79
N ASP A 94 9.38 -10.88 9.89
CA ASP A 94 9.67 -9.94 8.81
C ASP A 94 8.46 -9.15 8.30
N VAL A 95 8.73 -8.19 7.42
CA VAL A 95 7.73 -7.23 6.93
C VAL A 95 6.58 -7.90 6.16
N ASN A 96 6.82 -9.06 5.55
CA ASN A 96 5.87 -9.78 4.68
C ASN A 96 5.45 -11.14 5.26
N CYS A 97 5.92 -11.48 6.47
CA CYS A 97 5.78 -12.80 7.10
C CYS A 97 6.41 -13.93 6.28
N ALA A 98 7.51 -13.64 5.58
CA ALA A 98 8.16 -14.60 4.69
C ALA A 98 9.19 -15.48 5.42
N SER A 99 9.76 -14.99 6.51
CA SER A 99 10.84 -15.64 7.24
C SER A 99 10.33 -16.31 8.52
N CYS A 100 11.04 -17.33 9.00
CA CYS A 100 10.78 -17.86 10.32
C CYS A 100 11.23 -16.87 11.40
N ALA A 101 10.37 -16.69 12.40
CA ALA A 101 10.72 -15.98 13.62
C ALA A 101 11.88 -16.67 14.34
N LEU A 102 12.61 -15.91 15.16
CA LEU A 102 13.67 -16.48 16.00
C LEU A 102 13.16 -17.64 16.85
N GLY A 103 13.86 -18.77 16.79
CA GLY A 103 13.46 -19.98 17.50
C GLY A 103 12.47 -20.87 16.73
N TYR A 104 12.14 -20.55 15.49
CA TYR A 104 11.34 -21.41 14.61
C TYR A 104 12.16 -21.86 13.39
N SER A 105 11.82 -23.02 12.82
CA SER A 105 12.42 -23.55 11.60
C SER A 105 11.48 -24.49 10.83
N GLY A 106 11.93 -24.93 9.66
CA GLY A 106 11.14 -25.72 8.71
C GLY A 106 10.63 -24.86 7.55
N THR A 107 10.02 -25.51 6.56
CA THR A 107 9.47 -24.84 5.37
C THR A 107 8.20 -24.05 5.66
N ASP A 108 7.51 -24.38 6.75
CA ASP A 108 6.28 -23.75 7.23
C ASP A 108 6.46 -23.10 8.61
N CYS A 109 7.71 -22.97 9.08
CA CYS A 109 8.07 -22.44 10.39
C CYS A 109 7.29 -23.04 11.57
N ALA A 110 6.81 -24.29 11.45
CA ALA A 110 5.99 -24.92 12.48
C ALA A 110 6.82 -25.59 13.60
N THR A 111 8.14 -25.74 13.41
CA THR A 111 9.00 -26.42 14.39
C THR A 111 9.68 -25.41 15.30
N THR A 112 9.44 -25.51 16.61
CA THR A 112 10.21 -24.76 17.61
C THR A 112 11.60 -25.37 17.75
N ASN A 113 12.63 -24.53 17.63
CA ASN A 113 14.01 -24.95 17.80
C ASN A 113 14.27 -25.29 19.28
N PRO A 114 14.88 -26.44 19.58
CA PRO A 114 15.23 -26.78 20.95
C PRO A 114 16.30 -25.82 21.47
N CYS A 115 16.30 -25.58 22.78
CA CYS A 115 17.39 -24.84 23.43
C CYS A 115 18.70 -25.62 23.25
N VAL A 116 19.75 -24.94 22.80
CA VAL A 116 21.12 -25.47 22.78
C VAL A 116 21.99 -24.62 23.70
N ALA A 117 22.97 -25.24 24.35
CA ALA A 117 23.91 -24.52 25.19
C ALA A 117 24.73 -23.54 24.33
N SER A 118 24.85 -22.28 24.78
CA SER A 118 25.75 -21.32 24.16
C SER A 118 27.19 -21.78 24.34
N SER A 119 27.97 -21.78 23.26
CA SER A 119 29.42 -21.93 23.32
C SER A 119 30.14 -20.59 23.50
N ASP A 120 29.40 -19.47 23.46
CA ASP A 120 29.94 -18.13 23.70
C ASP A 120 30.00 -17.86 25.22
N PRO A 121 31.18 -17.50 25.77
CA PRO A 121 31.44 -17.38 27.21
C PRO A 121 30.80 -16.16 27.88
#